data_AF-A0A7S0Q7L3-F1
#
_entry.id   AF-A0A7S0Q7L3-F1
#
_cell.length_a   1.000
_cell.length_b   1.000
_cell.length_c   1.000
_cell.angle_alpha   90.00
_cell.angle_beta   90.00
_cell.angle_gamma   90.00
#
_symmetry.space_group_name_H-M   'P 1'
#
loop_
_entity.id
_entity.type
_entity.pdbx_description
1 polymer ?
#
loop_
_entity_poly.entity_id
_entity_poly.type
_entity_poly.pdbx_seq_one_letter_code
_entity_poly.pdbx_strand_id
1 'polypeptide(L)'
;RWLEYFEPSQLLLILFRGYTAQPARVVRDVLTHAGAPASVAERASSIAALKRPKRAMLNSRSRGRGRMPSHFFTALHALYSPFVERLYGLVRERSIAISPCEMAGTRFLDPPNETTGI
;
A
#
# COMPACT_ATOMS: atom_id res chain seq x y z
N ARG A 1 -18.83 -6.41 -0.09
CA ARG A 1 -18.50 -7.41 -1.13
C ARG A 1 -17.51 -8.45 -0.62
N TRP A 2 -16.20 -8.21 -0.53
CA TRP A 2 -15.26 -9.26 -0.06
C TRP A 2 -15.61 -9.81 1.33
N LEU A 3 -15.98 -8.94 2.27
CA LEU A 3 -16.41 -9.31 3.62
C LEU A 3 -17.75 -10.07 3.68
N GLU A 4 -18.47 -10.24 2.56
CA GLU A 4 -19.65 -11.12 2.52
C GLU A 4 -19.26 -12.59 2.34
N TYR A 5 -18.02 -12.86 1.91
CA TYR A 5 -17.54 -14.20 1.53
C TYR A 5 -16.27 -14.64 2.24
N PHE A 6 -15.49 -13.70 2.79
CA PHE A 6 -14.21 -13.96 3.41
C PHE A 6 -14.18 -13.38 4.82
N GLU A 7 -13.62 -14.16 5.73
CA GLU A 7 -13.31 -13.69 7.08
C GLU A 7 -12.23 -12.60 7.02
N PRO A 8 -12.31 -11.56 7.88
CA PRO A 8 -11.32 -10.49 7.89
C PRO A 8 -9.87 -10.97 8.03
N SER A 9 -9.65 -12.06 8.78
CA SER A 9 -8.34 -12.69 8.98
C SER A 9 -7.75 -13.30 7.70
N GLN A 10 -8.57 -13.55 6.67
CA GLN A 10 -8.12 -14.04 5.37
C GLN A 10 -7.65 -12.89 4.46
N LEU A 11 -7.91 -11.64 4.83
CA LEU A 11 -7.58 -10.47 4.04
C LEU A 11 -6.31 -9.80 4.57
N LEU A 12 -5.44 -9.37 3.64
CA LEU A 12 -4.28 -8.55 3.91
C LEU A 12 -4.31 -7.32 3.00
N LEU A 13 -4.35 -6.13 3.60
CA LEU A 13 -4.29 -4.88 2.87
C LEU A 13 -2.83 -4.42 2.69
N ILE A 14 -2.38 -4.24 1.46
CA ILE A 14 -1.02 -3.76 1.17
C ILE A 14 -1.06 -2.27 0.86
N LEU A 15 -0.37 -1.46 1.65
CA LEU A 15 -0.22 -0.03 1.37
C LEU A 15 0.83 0.18 0.29
N PHE A 16 0.43 0.78 -0.83
CA PHE A 16 1.34 1.01 -1.96
C PHE A 16 2.60 1.81 -1.55
N ARG A 17 2.45 2.86 -0.74
CA ARG A 17 3.58 3.65 -0.22
C ARG A 17 4.52 2.79 0.61
N GLY A 18 3.98 1.95 1.47
CA GLY A 18 4.75 1.00 2.28
C GLY A 18 5.46 -0.05 1.43
N TYR A 19 4.81 -0.56 0.37
CA TYR A 19 5.45 -1.44 -0.61
C TYR A 19 6.61 -0.75 -1.34
N THR A 20 6.46 0.51 -1.75
CA THR A 20 7.54 1.24 -2.42
C THR A 20 8.73 1.52 -1.51
N ALA A 21 8.50 1.80 -0.23
CA ALA A 21 9.55 2.10 0.74
C ALA A 21 10.21 0.83 1.29
N GLN A 22 9.43 -0.24 1.50
CA GLN A 22 9.85 -1.43 2.24
C GLN A 22 9.34 -2.72 1.55
N PRO A 23 9.71 -2.97 0.29
CA PRO A 23 9.19 -4.09 -0.49
C PRO A 23 9.51 -5.45 0.16
N ALA A 24 10.67 -5.58 0.80
CA ALA A 24 11.07 -6.80 1.50
C ALA A 24 10.12 -7.18 2.65
N ARG A 25 9.71 -6.19 3.47
CA ARG A 25 8.76 -6.40 4.57
C ARG A 25 7.40 -6.83 4.04
N VAL A 26 6.92 -6.21 2.96
CA VAL A 26 5.67 -6.64 2.31
C VAL A 26 5.76 -8.09 1.81
N VAL A 27 6.88 -8.48 1.19
CA VAL A 27 7.07 -9.87 0.74
C VAL A 27 7.01 -10.85 1.92
N ARG A 28 7.68 -10.53 3.03
CA ARG A 28 7.60 -11.34 4.26
C ARG A 28 6.16 -11.49 4.72
N ASP A 29 5.47 -10.36 4.92
CA ASP A 29 4.14 -10.32 5.52
C ASP A 29 3.12 -11.06 4.64
N VAL A 30 3.21 -10.92 3.31
CA VAL A 30 2.37 -11.66 2.36
C VAL A 30 2.59 -13.18 2.47
N LEU A 31 3.85 -13.62 2.55
CA LEU A 31 4.16 -15.04 2.67
C LEU A 31 3.73 -15.61 4.02
N THR A 32 3.94 -14.87 5.10
CA THR A 32 3.46 -15.24 6.43
C THR A 32 1.93 -15.34 6.45
N HIS A 33 1.22 -14.37 5.88
CA HIS A 33 -0.24 -14.37 5.78
C HIS A 33 -0.78 -15.53 4.93
N ALA A 34 -0.05 -15.92 3.88
CA ALA A 34 -0.36 -17.08 3.07
C ALA A 34 -0.07 -18.43 3.75
N GLY A 35 0.45 -18.42 4.98
CA GLY A 35 0.78 -19.65 5.74
C GLY A 35 2.14 -20.25 5.40
N ALA A 36 3.04 -19.52 4.73
CA ALA A 36 4.39 -20.01 4.49
C ALA A 36 5.19 -20.13 5.80
N PRO A 37 6.09 -21.11 5.92
CA PRO A 37 6.97 -21.21 7.07
C PRO A 37 7.80 -19.93 7.26
N ALA A 38 8.02 -19.52 8.51
CA ALA A 38 8.75 -18.29 8.83
C ALA A 38 10.13 -18.24 8.16
N SER A 39 10.85 -19.38 8.11
CA SER A 39 12.16 -19.47 7.45
C SER A 39 12.11 -19.21 5.94
N VAL A 40 10.99 -19.55 5.27
CA VAL A 40 10.77 -19.29 3.84
C VAL A 40 10.44 -17.82 3.62
N ALA A 41 9.55 -17.26 4.45
CA ALA A 41 9.18 -15.84 4.39
C ALA A 41 10.41 -14.93 4.62
N GLU A 42 11.25 -15.24 5.61
CA GLU A 42 12.46 -14.47 5.92
C GLU A 42 13.53 -14.59 4.82
N ARG A 43 13.70 -15.78 4.23
CA ARG A 43 14.60 -15.95 3.10
C ARG A 43 14.15 -15.14 1.89
N ALA A 44 12.86 -15.17 1.56
CA ALA A 44 12.30 -14.41 0.45
C ALA A 44 12.39 -12.89 0.69
N SER A 45 12.11 -12.44 1.91
CA SER A 45 12.31 -11.06 2.36
C SER A 45 13.75 -10.60 2.16
N SER A 46 14.72 -11.43 2.59
CA SER A 46 16.15 -11.14 2.44
C SER A 46 16.56 -11.02 0.97
N ILE A 47 16.08 -11.92 0.11
CA ILE A 47 16.32 -11.86 -1.34
C ILE A 47 15.68 -10.58 -1.94
N ALA A 48 14.47 -10.22 -1.50
CA ALA A 48 13.79 -9.00 -1.95
C ALA A 48 14.53 -7.73 -1.50
N ALA A 49 15.14 -7.71 -0.32
CA ALA A 49 15.95 -6.61 0.18
C ALA A 49 17.24 -6.41 -0.64
N LEU A 50 17.85 -7.51 -1.10
CA LEU A 50 19.06 -7.49 -1.94
C LEU A 50 18.77 -7.04 -3.38
N LYS A 51 17.54 -7.25 -3.86
CA LYS A 51 17.08 -6.72 -5.13
C LYS A 51 16.85 -5.22 -4.98
N ARG A 52 17.90 -4.41 -5.19
CA ARG A 52 17.72 -3.00 -5.53
C ARG A 52 16.69 -2.93 -6.66
N PRO A 53 15.68 -2.04 -6.59
CA PRO A 53 14.83 -1.81 -7.75
C PRO A 53 15.78 -1.40 -8.89
N LYS A 54 15.98 -2.32 -9.86
CA LYS A 54 16.71 -1.98 -11.08
C LYS A 54 16.07 -0.69 -11.58
N ARG A 55 16.89 0.36 -11.77
CA ARG A 55 16.50 1.64 -12.39
C ARG A 55 15.38 1.33 -13.36
N ALA A 56 14.17 1.80 -13.05
CA ALA A 56 12.96 1.35 -13.69
C ALA A 56 13.19 1.34 -15.19
N MET A 57 13.30 0.14 -15.78
CA MET A 57 13.09 0.01 -17.20
C MET A 57 11.74 0.67 -17.42
N LEU A 58 11.71 1.72 -18.26
CA LEU A 58 10.55 2.54 -18.56
C LEU A 58 9.50 1.64 -19.21
N ASN A 59 8.82 0.86 -18.37
CA ASN A 59 7.78 -0.04 -18.77
C ASN A 59 6.56 0.84 -19.06
N SER A 60 5.80 0.50 -20.10
CA SER A 60 4.50 1.12 -20.42
C SER A 60 3.49 1.18 -19.25
N ARG A 61 3.79 0.50 -18.13
CA ARG A 61 3.07 0.51 -16.86
C ARG A 61 3.23 1.80 -16.05
N SER A 62 4.27 2.60 -16.32
CA SER A 62 4.49 3.93 -15.73
C SER A 62 4.36 5.04 -16.77
N ARG A 63 3.41 4.90 -17.73
CA ARG A 63 3.08 5.99 -18.66
C ARG A 63 2.82 7.25 -17.86
N GLY A 64 3.54 8.32 -18.23
CA GLY A 64 3.57 9.58 -17.51
C GLY A 64 2.18 9.99 -17.08
N ARG A 65 1.97 10.09 -15.76
CA ARG A 65 0.78 10.73 -15.24
C ARG A 65 0.83 12.15 -15.79
N GLY A 66 -0.08 12.49 -16.72
CA GLY A 66 -0.32 13.89 -17.04
C GLY A 66 -0.52 14.62 -15.71
N ARG A 67 0.15 15.77 -15.55
CA ARG A 67 0.07 16.52 -14.29
C ARG A 67 -1.39 16.91 -14.08
N MET A 68 -2.03 16.33 -13.06
CA MET A 68 -3.41 16.69 -12.71
C MET A 68 -3.41 18.12 -12.15
N PRO A 69 -4.25 19.03 -12.68
CA PRO A 69 -4.43 20.34 -12.08
C PRO A 69 -4.90 20.22 -10.62
N SER A 70 -4.41 21.12 -9.76
CA SER A 70 -4.66 21.08 -8.31
C SER A 70 -6.14 21.13 -7.94
N HIS A 71 -6.96 21.87 -8.69
CA HIS A 71 -8.41 21.95 -8.47
C HIS A 71 -9.11 20.61 -8.73
N PHE A 72 -8.71 19.86 -9.77
CA PHE A 72 -9.23 18.51 -10.01
C PHE A 72 -8.79 17.53 -8.92
N PHE A 73 -7.55 17.62 -8.47
CA PHE A 73 -7.07 16.82 -7.34
C PHE A 73 -7.89 17.09 -6.07
N THR A 74 -8.15 18.37 -5.77
CA THR A 74 -8.95 18.78 -4.61
C THR A 74 -10.39 18.28 -4.71
N ALA A 75 -11.01 18.39 -5.89
CA ALA A 75 -12.37 17.88 -6.12
C ALA A 75 -12.44 16.35 -5.97
N LEU A 76 -11.47 15.61 -6.51
CA LEU A 76 -11.37 14.16 -6.34
C LEU A 76 -11.12 13.78 -4.88
N HIS A 77 -10.24 14.51 -4.20
CA HIS A 77 -9.97 14.30 -2.78
C HIS A 77 -11.27 14.47 -1.96
N ALA A 78 -12.00 15.56 -2.17
CA ALA A 78 -13.26 15.82 -1.48
C ALA A 78 -14.30 14.72 -1.77
N LEU A 79 -14.40 14.28 -3.02
CA LEU A 79 -15.32 13.21 -3.42
C LEU A 79 -15.01 11.88 -2.74
N TYR A 80 -13.72 11.50 -2.66
CA TYR A 80 -13.31 10.18 -2.15
C TYR A 80 -13.05 10.14 -0.64
N SER A 81 -12.87 11.29 0.04
CA SER A 81 -12.56 11.34 1.48
C SER A 81 -13.51 10.50 2.34
N PRO A 82 -14.85 10.62 2.20
CA PRO A 82 -15.78 9.84 3.02
C PRO A 82 -15.66 8.33 2.79
N PHE A 83 -15.36 7.91 1.56
CA PHE A 83 -15.18 6.49 1.21
C PHE A 83 -13.88 5.93 1.78
N VAL A 84 -12.80 6.73 1.76
CA VAL A 84 -11.51 6.37 2.36
C VAL A 84 -11.63 6.28 3.88
N GLU A 85 -12.33 7.23 4.51
CA GLU A 85 -12.64 7.16 5.95
C GLU A 85 -13.45 5.91 6.29
N ARG A 86 -14.49 5.60 5.51
CA ARG A 86 -15.28 4.38 5.70
C ARG A 86 -14.44 3.11 5.52
N LEU A 87 -13.55 3.08 4.54
CA LEU A 87 -12.65 1.96 4.30
C LEU A 87 -11.76 1.69 5.52
N TYR A 88 -11.09 2.72 6.05
CA TYR A 88 -10.23 2.54 7.22
C TYR A 88 -11.02 2.30 8.52
N GLY A 89 -12.24 2.83 8.62
CA GLY A 89 -13.18 2.46 9.66
C GLY A 89 -13.48 0.96 9.65
N LEU A 90 -13.79 0.40 8.47
CA LEU A 90 -14.05 -1.04 8.30
C LEU A 90 -12.81 -1.89 8.60
N VAL A 91 -11.64 -1.48 8.14
CA VAL A 91 -10.37 -2.18 8.42
C VAL A 91 -10.13 -2.27 9.93
N ARG A 92 -10.42 -1.19 10.68
CA ARG A 92 -10.30 -1.17 12.14
C ARG A 92 -11.38 -2.00 12.82
N GLU A 93 -12.64 -1.80 12.46
CA GLU A 93 -13.80 -2.52 13.03
C GLU A 93 -13.63 -4.04 12.86
N ARG A 94 -13.12 -4.47 11.71
CA ARG A 94 -12.97 -5.88 11.35
C ARG A 94 -11.58 -6.43 11.60
N SER A 95 -10.67 -5.65 12.19
CA SER A 95 -9.29 -6.07 12.48
C SER A 95 -8.58 -6.68 11.27
N ILE A 96 -8.75 -6.09 10.08
CA ILE A 96 -8.08 -6.55 8.85
C ILE A 96 -6.60 -6.20 8.94
N ALA A 97 -5.73 -7.16 8.65
CA ALA A 97 -4.29 -6.95 8.68
C ALA A 97 -3.84 -5.97 7.58
N ILE A 98 -2.82 -5.15 7.88
CA ILE A 98 -2.23 -4.19 6.96
C ILE A 98 -0.72 -4.42 6.89
N SER A 99 -0.15 -4.39 5.67
CA SER A 99 1.29 -4.48 5.43
C SER A 99 1.83 -3.30 4.61
N PRO A 100 2.99 -2.74 4.98
CA PRO A 100 3.67 -2.89 6.26
C PRO A 100 2.84 -2.24 7.38
N CYS A 101 2.94 -2.77 8.61
CA CYS A 101 2.27 -2.21 9.78
C CYS A 101 2.97 -0.93 10.26
N GLU A 102 2.97 0.11 9.44
CA GLU A 102 3.30 1.46 9.87
C GLU A 102 2.00 2.27 9.89
N MET A 103 1.59 2.71 11.09
CA MET A 103 0.60 3.76 11.29
C MET A 103 1.11 5.13 10.82
N ALA A 104 1.84 5.19 9.71
CA ALA A 104 2.37 6.43 9.14
C ALA A 104 1.51 6.83 7.94
N GLY A 105 0.44 7.58 8.23
CA GLY A 105 -0.32 8.32 7.22
C GLY A 105 -0.99 7.41 6.19
N THR A 106 -1.97 6.63 6.63
CA THR A 106 -2.87 5.87 5.73
C THR A 106 -3.85 6.82 5.05
N ARG A 107 -3.35 7.79 4.29
CA ARG A 107 -4.21 8.59 3.42
C ARG A 107 -3.77 8.27 2.00
N PHE A 108 -4.58 7.41 1.39
CA PHE A 108 -4.67 7.23 -0.06
C PHE A 108 -4.79 8.58 -0.82
N LEU A 109 -5.09 9.66 -0.09
CA LEU A 109 -5.27 11.02 -0.56
C LEU A 109 -4.36 12.03 0.14
N ASP A 110 -3.28 11.63 0.82
CA ASP A 110 -2.34 12.64 1.30
C ASP A 110 -1.91 13.51 0.11
N PRO A 111 -2.01 14.84 0.23
CA PRO A 111 -1.55 15.72 -0.84
C PRO A 111 -0.12 15.29 -1.18
N PRO A 112 0.23 15.20 -2.47
CA PRO A 112 1.62 14.96 -2.82
C PRO A 112 2.43 16.00 -2.05
N ASN A 113 3.36 15.54 -1.20
CA ASN A 113 4.24 16.43 -0.46
C ASN A 113 4.62 17.56 -1.41
N GLU A 114 4.19 18.78 -1.11
CA GLU A 114 4.81 19.93 -1.71
C GLU A 114 6.27 19.77 -1.35
N THR A 115 7.07 19.47 -2.37
CA THR A 115 8.51 19.54 -2.27
C THR A 115 8.78 20.98 -1.87
N THR A 116 8.91 21.25 -0.57
CA THR A 116 9.56 22.45 -0.07
C THR A 116 10.93 22.42 -0.71
N GLY A 117 11.08 23.22 -1.75
CA GLY A 117 12.38 23.58 -2.28
C GLY A 117 13.18 24.14 -1.12
N ILE A 118 14.27 23.45 -0.81
CA ILE A 118 15.43 24.02 -0.16
C ILE A 118 16.53 23.95 -1.21
#